data_AF-A0A6G4XSQ1-F1
#
_entry.id   AF-A0A6G4XSQ1-F1
#
_cell.length_a   1.000
_cell.length_b   1.000
_cell.length_c   1.000
_cell.angle_alpha   90.00
_cell.angle_beta   90.00
_cell.angle_gamma   90.00
#
_symmetry.space_group_name_H-M   'P 1'
#
loop_
_entity.id
_entity.type
_entity.pdbx_description
1 polymer ?
#
loop_
_entity_poly.entity_id
_entity_poly.type
_entity_poly.pdbx_seq_one_letter_code
_entity_poly.pdbx_strand_id
1 'polypeptide(L)'
;MTLTDGTSLTDLLSERGLFLTQDAGDATGAIYICVRDGLPGGYPIGYALPSRTGTWFAYARSRPGRIFACDQVDAGLWSLESALRAVLSHARYGDVLYALEQSTGTDVTYTVKVPRSWTARLTDLPGITATGRTLHLTSPAVALLRGQPERDGCYADLAGRLWLEGEAYELRREGRDVTS
;
A
#
# COMPACT_ATOMS: atom_id res chain seq x y z
N MET A 1 9.27 -8.05 -10.67
CA MET A 1 8.36 -9.21 -10.64
C MET A 1 7.00 -8.71 -11.11
N THR A 2 6.53 -9.22 -12.23
CA THR A 2 5.29 -8.81 -12.91
C THR A 2 4.11 -9.03 -11.97
N LEU A 3 3.30 -8.00 -11.70
CA LEU A 3 1.96 -8.19 -11.14
C LEU A 3 1.29 -9.26 -12.00
N THR A 4 0.95 -10.40 -11.40
CA THR A 4 0.35 -11.53 -12.09
C THR A 4 -0.91 -11.08 -12.83
N ASP A 5 -0.94 -11.33 -14.15
CA ASP A 5 -1.98 -10.96 -15.14
C ASP A 5 -3.39 -11.52 -14.88
N GLY A 6 -3.71 -11.95 -13.65
CA GLY A 6 -4.98 -12.60 -13.29
C GLY A 6 -5.83 -11.88 -12.24
N THR A 7 -5.27 -10.99 -11.43
CA THR A 7 -6.05 -10.31 -10.38
C THR A 7 -6.76 -9.09 -10.97
N SER A 8 -8.09 -9.01 -10.79
CA SER A 8 -8.86 -7.87 -11.26
C SER A 8 -8.40 -6.59 -10.55
N LEU A 9 -8.47 -5.44 -11.24
CA LEU A 9 -8.10 -4.16 -10.64
C LEU A 9 -8.93 -3.85 -9.39
N THR A 10 -10.22 -4.22 -9.40
CA THR A 10 -11.14 -4.02 -8.28
C THR A 10 -10.73 -4.83 -7.04
N ASP A 11 -10.31 -6.08 -7.24
CA ASP A 11 -9.80 -6.91 -6.14
C ASP A 11 -8.53 -6.29 -5.57
N LEU A 12 -7.60 -5.89 -6.44
CA LEU A 12 -6.33 -5.27 -6.01
C LEU A 12 -6.56 -3.96 -5.23
N LEU A 13 -7.49 -3.12 -5.65
CA LEU A 13 -7.86 -1.90 -4.93
C LEU A 13 -8.47 -2.23 -3.56
N SER A 14 -9.41 -3.18 -3.53
CA SER A 14 -10.07 -3.60 -2.31
C SER A 14 -9.09 -4.22 -1.31
N GLU A 15 -8.20 -5.09 -1.78
CA GLU A 15 -7.12 -5.74 -1.01
C GLU A 15 -6.10 -4.75 -0.44
N ARG A 16 -6.01 -3.53 -0.99
CA ARG A 16 -5.12 -2.47 -0.51
C ARG A 16 -5.85 -1.35 0.21
N GLY A 17 -7.18 -1.47 0.40
CA GLY A 17 -7.99 -0.44 1.05
C GLY A 17 -8.10 0.85 0.24
N LEU A 18 -7.99 0.72 -1.09
CA LEU A 18 -8.00 1.81 -2.05
C LEU A 18 -9.34 1.88 -2.77
N PHE A 19 -9.60 3.03 -3.38
CA PHE A 19 -10.74 3.23 -4.25
C PHE A 19 -10.42 4.25 -5.34
N LEU A 20 -11.22 4.22 -6.41
CA LEU A 20 -11.14 5.21 -7.47
C LEU A 20 -12.12 6.35 -7.19
N THR A 21 -11.70 7.57 -7.49
CA THR A 21 -12.58 8.74 -7.49
C THR A 21 -12.23 9.64 -8.67
N GLN A 22 -13.21 10.44 -9.08
CA GLN A 22 -13.03 11.51 -10.05
C GLN A 22 -13.56 12.78 -9.39
N ASP A 23 -12.77 13.85 -9.42
CA ASP A 23 -13.27 15.13 -8.95
C ASP A 23 -14.26 15.68 -9.98
N ALA A 24 -15.50 15.93 -9.56
CA ALA A 24 -16.57 16.42 -10.42
C ALA A 24 -16.27 17.82 -10.99
N GLY A 25 -15.38 18.58 -10.36
CA GLY A 25 -14.91 19.88 -10.84
C GLY A 25 -13.68 19.82 -11.75
N ASP A 26 -13.07 18.65 -11.92
CA ASP A 26 -11.82 18.52 -12.66
C ASP A 26 -12.06 18.36 -14.17
N ALA A 27 -11.82 19.46 -14.90
CA ALA A 27 -11.91 19.52 -16.35
C ALA A 27 -10.86 18.66 -17.07
N THR A 28 -9.85 18.13 -16.36
CA THR A 28 -8.82 17.27 -16.95
C THR A 28 -9.29 15.83 -17.16
N GLY A 29 -10.37 15.41 -16.48
CA GLY A 29 -10.86 14.03 -16.55
C GLY A 29 -9.94 13.04 -15.84
N ALA A 30 -9.15 13.48 -14.87
CA ALA A 30 -8.26 12.60 -14.12
C ALA A 30 -9.05 11.61 -13.27
N ILE A 31 -8.56 10.37 -13.21
CA ILE A 31 -9.08 9.32 -12.33
C ILE A 31 -8.06 9.11 -11.22
N TYR A 32 -8.44 9.48 -10.00
CA TYR A 32 -7.60 9.40 -8.81
C TYR A 32 -7.71 8.03 -8.15
N ILE A 33 -6.60 7.55 -7.62
CA ILE A 33 -6.55 6.42 -6.69
C ILE A 33 -6.37 7.01 -5.29
N CYS A 34 -7.31 6.73 -4.40
CA CYS A 34 -7.30 7.24 -3.04
C CYS A 34 -7.21 6.12 -2.01
N VAL A 35 -6.49 6.40 -0.92
CA VAL A 35 -6.54 5.62 0.32
C VAL A 35 -7.77 6.04 1.12
N ARG A 36 -8.48 5.07 1.71
CA ARG A 36 -9.53 5.35 2.70
C ARG A 36 -8.88 5.83 4.00
N ASP A 37 -8.83 7.14 4.20
CA ASP A 37 -8.26 7.80 5.39
C ASP A 37 -9.33 8.31 6.38
N GLY A 38 -10.61 8.00 6.13
CA GLY A 38 -11.74 8.47 6.93
C GLY A 38 -12.26 9.85 6.53
N LEU A 39 -11.60 10.58 5.62
CA LEU A 39 -12.10 11.83 5.07
C LEU A 39 -12.99 11.58 3.83
N PRO A 40 -13.99 12.45 3.59
CA PRO A 40 -14.72 12.45 2.33
C PRO A 40 -13.75 12.64 1.15
N GLY A 41 -13.69 11.66 0.25
CA GLY A 41 -12.80 11.69 -0.92
C GLY A 41 -11.44 11.00 -0.75
N GLY A 42 -11.05 10.65 0.48
CA GLY A 42 -9.81 9.92 0.75
C GLY A 42 -8.54 10.74 0.49
N TYR A 43 -7.39 10.11 0.70
CA TYR A 43 -6.09 10.71 0.37
C TYR A 43 -5.58 10.22 -1.00
N PRO A 44 -5.36 11.09 -1.99
CA PRO A 44 -4.88 10.68 -3.30
C PRO A 44 -3.42 10.21 -3.25
N ILE A 45 -3.18 9.00 -3.77
CA ILE A 45 -1.84 8.39 -3.86
C ILE A 45 -1.29 8.35 -5.28
N GLY A 46 -2.12 8.75 -6.24
CA GLY A 46 -1.80 8.83 -7.66
C GLY A 46 -3.06 9.01 -8.49
N TYR A 47 -2.88 9.18 -9.79
CA TYR A 47 -3.97 9.36 -10.73
C TYR A 47 -3.56 8.97 -12.15
N ALA A 48 -4.54 8.62 -12.96
CA ALA A 48 -4.41 8.44 -14.39
C ALA A 48 -5.03 9.66 -15.10
N LEU A 49 -4.30 10.22 -16.07
CA LEU A 49 -4.73 11.40 -16.81
C LEU A 49 -4.86 11.04 -18.30
N PRO A 50 -6.02 11.29 -18.95
CA PRO A 50 -6.17 11.02 -20.38
C PRO A 50 -5.37 12.02 -21.21
N SER A 51 -4.75 11.54 -22.28
CA SER A 51 -4.07 12.36 -23.28
C SER A 51 -5.02 12.72 -24.42
N ARG A 52 -4.66 13.78 -25.17
CA ARG A 52 -5.41 14.17 -26.38
C ARG A 52 -5.30 13.15 -27.51
N THR A 53 -4.35 12.21 -27.44
CA THR A 53 -4.13 11.19 -28.48
C THR A 53 -4.79 9.85 -28.13
N GLY A 54 -5.66 9.81 -27.11
CA GLY A 54 -6.38 8.60 -26.70
C GLY A 54 -5.56 7.62 -25.86
N THR A 55 -4.38 8.05 -25.39
CA THR A 55 -3.54 7.28 -24.45
C THR A 55 -3.66 7.86 -23.04
N TRP A 56 -3.02 7.25 -22.06
CA TRP A 56 -3.04 7.66 -20.67
C TRP A 56 -1.64 7.94 -20.13
N PHE A 57 -1.56 8.89 -19.20
CA PHE A 57 -0.41 9.14 -18.34
C PHE A 57 -0.71 8.60 -16.94
N ALA A 58 0.29 8.01 -16.30
CA ALA A 58 0.20 7.53 -14.93
C ALA A 58 1.07 8.41 -14.03
N TYR A 59 0.46 8.94 -12.97
CA TYR A 59 1.14 9.73 -11.95
C TYR A 59 1.00 9.06 -10.59
N ALA A 60 2.11 8.86 -9.89
CA ALA A 60 2.09 8.21 -8.59
C ALA A 60 2.93 8.97 -7.58
N ARG A 61 2.52 8.90 -6.33
CA ARG A 61 3.34 9.31 -5.20
C ARG A 61 4.47 8.29 -4.99
N SER A 62 5.59 8.47 -5.68
CA SER A 62 6.69 7.50 -5.70
C SER A 62 7.81 7.82 -4.71
N ARG A 63 7.92 9.07 -4.24
CA ARG A 63 9.03 9.53 -3.39
C ARG A 63 8.59 9.76 -1.93
N PRO A 64 9.29 9.17 -0.95
CA PRO A 64 9.12 9.52 0.46
C PRO A 64 9.34 11.02 0.71
N GLY A 65 8.55 11.62 1.60
CA GLY A 65 8.71 13.02 2.03
C GLY A 65 8.13 14.09 1.09
N ARG A 66 7.74 13.75 -0.15
CA ARG A 66 6.96 14.63 -1.03
C ARG A 66 5.48 14.27 -0.97
N ILE A 67 4.86 14.62 0.14
CA ILE A 67 3.50 14.17 0.48
C ILE A 67 2.48 14.63 -0.57
N PHE A 68 2.60 15.85 -1.10
CA PHE A 68 1.63 16.45 -2.02
C PHE A 68 2.00 16.39 -3.51
N ALA A 69 3.02 15.62 -3.92
CA ALA A 69 3.45 15.55 -5.32
C ALA A 69 3.38 14.13 -5.85
N CYS A 70 2.83 13.99 -7.06
CA CYS A 70 2.94 12.77 -7.85
C CYS A 70 3.95 12.99 -8.99
N ASP A 71 4.82 12.03 -9.20
CA ASP A 71 5.70 11.98 -10.36
C ASP A 71 4.98 11.24 -11.49
N GLN A 72 5.25 11.61 -12.74
CA GLN A 72 4.87 10.78 -13.88
C GLN A 72 5.70 9.50 -13.84
N VAL A 73 5.04 8.36 -13.76
CA VAL A 73 5.70 7.04 -13.67
C VAL A 73 5.57 6.24 -14.96
N ASP A 74 4.60 6.58 -15.81
CA ASP A 74 4.43 5.97 -17.12
C ASP A 74 3.60 6.87 -18.05
N ALA A 75 3.68 6.65 -19.37
CA ALA A 75 3.00 7.42 -20.40
C ALA A 75 2.76 6.61 -21.67
N GLY A 76 1.77 7.04 -22.47
CA GLY A 76 1.44 6.38 -23.73
C GLY A 76 0.69 5.05 -23.53
N LEU A 77 0.07 4.88 -22.37
CA LEU A 77 -0.66 3.66 -22.03
C LEU A 77 -2.00 3.61 -22.77
N TRP A 78 -2.30 2.48 -23.39
CA TRP A 78 -3.47 2.33 -24.27
C TRP A 78 -4.81 2.15 -23.53
N SER A 79 -4.76 1.94 -22.22
CA SER A 79 -5.97 1.76 -21.41
C SER A 79 -5.84 2.44 -20.06
N LEU A 80 -6.99 2.86 -19.52
CA LEU A 80 -7.08 3.35 -18.14
C LEU A 80 -6.59 2.30 -17.15
N GLU A 81 -6.95 1.03 -17.35
CA GLU A 81 -6.53 -0.06 -16.45
C GLU A 81 -5.01 -0.18 -16.39
N SER A 82 -4.32 -0.13 -17.54
CA SER A 82 -2.86 -0.15 -17.58
C SER A 82 -2.27 1.04 -16.83
N ALA A 83 -2.85 2.23 -16.97
CA ALA A 83 -2.42 3.42 -16.23
C ALA A 83 -2.61 3.29 -14.72
N LEU A 84 -3.77 2.81 -14.29
CA LEU A 84 -4.04 2.59 -12.85
C LEU A 84 -3.12 1.52 -12.27
N ARG A 85 -2.84 0.44 -13.01
CA ARG A 85 -1.84 -0.58 -12.58
C ARG A 85 -0.45 0.01 -12.47
N ALA A 86 -0.01 0.83 -13.42
CA ALA A 86 1.26 1.54 -13.35
C ALA A 86 1.35 2.46 -12.12
N VAL A 87 0.26 3.17 -11.78
CA VAL A 87 0.19 3.94 -10.53
C VAL A 87 0.36 3.03 -9.31
N LEU A 88 -0.38 1.92 -9.24
CA LEU A 88 -0.36 0.99 -8.10
C LEU A 88 0.99 0.27 -7.90
N SER A 89 1.76 0.08 -8.97
CA SER A 89 3.14 -0.41 -8.88
C SER A 89 4.03 0.62 -8.17
N HIS A 90 3.97 1.87 -8.61
CA HIS A 90 4.91 2.89 -8.15
C HIS A 90 4.49 3.62 -6.87
N ALA A 91 3.21 3.60 -6.52
CA ALA A 91 2.71 4.34 -5.38
C ALA A 91 3.35 3.87 -4.07
N ARG A 92 3.74 4.85 -3.26
CA ARG A 92 4.28 4.72 -1.91
C ARG A 92 3.41 5.59 -1.01
N TYR A 93 2.68 4.96 -0.11
CA TYR A 93 1.67 5.63 0.74
C TYR A 93 1.51 4.96 2.12
N GLY A 94 2.49 4.12 2.49
CA GLY A 94 2.52 3.46 3.79
C GLY A 94 2.62 4.43 4.96
N ASP A 95 3.14 5.64 4.77
CA ASP A 95 3.17 6.70 5.77
C ASP A 95 1.79 7.34 6.03
N VAL A 96 0.94 7.43 5.00
CA VAL A 96 -0.47 7.86 5.16
C VAL A 96 -1.24 6.81 5.94
N LEU A 97 -1.08 5.52 5.58
CA LEU A 97 -1.66 4.41 6.33
C LEU A 97 -1.13 4.34 7.77
N TYR A 98 0.17 4.55 7.96
CA TYR A 98 0.80 4.63 9.28
C TYR A 98 0.16 5.72 10.15
N ALA A 99 0.00 6.93 9.60
CA ALA A 99 -0.61 8.04 10.32
C ALA A 99 -2.09 7.78 10.66
N LEU A 100 -2.83 7.12 9.77
CA LEU A 100 -4.21 6.70 10.02
C LEU A 100 -4.31 5.67 11.16
N GLU A 101 -3.46 4.65 11.15
CA GLU A 101 -3.44 3.64 12.21
C GLU A 101 -3.08 4.27 13.57
N GLN A 102 -2.15 5.24 13.59
CA GLN A 102 -1.84 5.99 14.81
C GLN A 102 -3.03 6.84 15.30
N SER A 103 -3.75 7.52 14.40
CA SER A 103 -4.87 8.39 14.78
C SER A 103 -6.09 7.61 15.28
N THR A 104 -6.29 6.38 14.80
CA THR A 104 -7.38 5.50 15.27
C THR A 104 -7.11 4.86 16.63
N GLY A 105 -5.88 4.95 17.15
CA GLY A 105 -5.52 4.40 18.46
C GLY A 105 -5.48 2.86 18.49
N THR A 106 -5.38 2.22 17.33
CA THR A 106 -5.33 0.76 17.23
C THR A 106 -3.92 0.27 17.59
N ASP A 107 -3.61 0.21 18.88
CA ASP A 107 -2.31 -0.23 19.39
C ASP A 107 -2.24 -1.76 19.48
N VAL A 108 -2.33 -2.39 18.31
CA VAL A 108 -2.28 -3.84 18.17
C VAL A 108 -0.90 -4.25 17.69
N THR A 109 -0.35 -5.28 18.32
CA THR A 109 0.87 -5.95 17.86
C THR A 109 0.48 -7.21 17.11
N TYR A 110 1.19 -7.49 16.02
CA TYR A 110 1.08 -8.71 15.23
C TYR A 110 2.36 -9.52 15.39
N THR A 111 2.24 -10.84 15.42
CA THR A 111 3.38 -11.75 15.35
C THR A 111 3.38 -12.56 14.08
N VAL A 112 4.58 -12.86 13.59
CA VAL A 112 4.77 -13.73 12.44
C VAL A 112 6.10 -14.45 12.56
N LYS A 113 6.12 -15.73 12.19
CA LYS A 113 7.34 -16.54 12.20
C LYS A 113 7.91 -16.61 10.81
N VAL A 114 9.13 -16.10 10.61
CA VAL A 114 9.78 -15.98 9.30
C VAL A 114 11.17 -16.62 9.31
N PRO A 115 11.79 -16.86 8.14
CA PRO A 115 13.18 -17.27 8.06
C PRO A 115 14.12 -16.24 8.69
N ARG A 116 15.24 -16.68 9.28
CA ARG A 116 16.23 -15.78 9.90
C ARG A 116 16.85 -14.76 8.93
N SER A 117 16.89 -15.08 7.64
CA SER A 117 17.36 -14.14 6.61
C SER A 117 16.51 -12.87 6.53
N TRP A 118 15.22 -12.96 6.91
CA TRP A 118 14.29 -11.84 6.86
C TRP A 118 14.26 -11.01 8.13
N THR A 119 14.64 -11.58 9.28
CA THR A 119 14.50 -10.86 10.56
C THR A 119 15.35 -9.60 10.59
N ALA A 120 16.62 -9.67 10.17
CA ALA A 120 17.52 -8.51 10.18
C ALA A 120 17.03 -7.39 9.26
N ARG A 121 16.59 -7.74 8.04
CA ARG A 121 16.10 -6.79 7.05
C ARG A 121 14.83 -6.07 7.49
N LEU A 122 13.96 -6.76 8.23
CA LEU A 122 12.69 -6.21 8.68
C LEU A 122 12.82 -5.41 9.98
N THR A 123 13.77 -5.72 10.86
CA THR A 123 14.01 -4.94 12.08
C THR A 123 14.62 -3.56 11.83
N ASP A 124 15.11 -3.29 10.63
CA ASP A 124 15.51 -1.93 10.22
C ASP A 124 14.29 -1.01 10.00
N LEU A 125 13.09 -1.56 10.02
CA LEU A 125 11.85 -0.81 9.81
C LEU A 125 11.25 -0.35 11.14
N PRO A 126 10.67 0.86 11.18
CA PRO A 126 10.06 1.38 12.39
C PRO A 126 8.89 0.50 12.82
N GLY A 127 8.85 0.17 14.12
CA GLY A 127 7.77 -0.63 14.71
C GLY A 127 7.88 -2.14 14.48
N ILE A 128 9.02 -2.65 14.03
CA ILE A 128 9.30 -4.09 13.89
C ILE A 128 10.43 -4.50 14.83
N THR A 129 10.21 -5.52 15.65
CA THR A 129 11.24 -6.14 16.49
C THR A 129 11.29 -7.66 16.26
N ALA A 130 12.38 -8.31 16.65
CA ALA A 130 12.56 -9.75 16.44
C ALA A 130 12.99 -10.47 17.73
N THR A 131 12.37 -11.62 17.99
CA THR A 131 12.79 -12.60 18.99
C THR A 131 13.06 -13.93 18.29
N GLY A 132 14.32 -14.23 18.01
CA GLY A 132 14.71 -15.44 17.29
C GLY A 132 14.24 -15.46 15.82
N ARG A 133 13.18 -16.22 15.53
CA ARG A 133 12.52 -16.29 14.21
C ARG A 133 11.16 -15.62 14.18
N THR A 134 10.73 -15.07 15.30
CA THR A 134 9.43 -14.40 15.44
C THR A 134 9.65 -12.91 15.33
N LEU A 135 8.89 -12.27 14.44
CA LEU A 135 8.78 -10.82 14.36
C LEU A 135 7.56 -10.35 15.13
N HIS A 136 7.69 -9.22 15.81
CA HIS A 136 6.59 -8.46 16.40
C HIS A 136 6.47 -7.15 15.60
N LEU A 137 5.29 -6.90 15.05
CA LEU A 137 5.01 -5.75 14.21
C LEU A 137 3.88 -4.95 14.85
N THR A 138 4.10 -3.66 15.10
CA THR A 138 3.01 -2.78 15.51
C THR A 138 2.03 -2.57 14.35
N SER A 139 0.78 -2.18 14.64
CA SER A 139 -0.21 -1.84 13.59
C SER A 139 0.32 -0.81 12.60
N PRO A 140 0.99 0.28 13.03
CA PRO A 140 1.63 1.20 12.11
C PRO A 140 2.70 0.55 11.22
N ALA A 141 3.47 -0.42 11.72
CA ALA A 141 4.44 -1.15 10.89
C ALA A 141 3.77 -2.04 9.83
N VAL A 142 2.66 -2.70 10.18
CA VAL A 142 1.85 -3.45 9.21
C VAL A 142 1.26 -2.52 8.14
N ALA A 143 0.77 -1.34 8.53
CA ALA A 143 0.29 -0.32 7.62
C ALA A 143 1.37 0.16 6.64
N LEU A 144 2.59 0.37 7.15
CA LEU A 144 3.74 0.75 6.34
C LEU A 144 4.05 -0.32 5.27
N LEU A 145 4.02 -1.59 5.65
CA LEU A 145 4.26 -2.72 4.75
C LEU A 145 3.13 -2.91 3.72
N ARG A 146 1.88 -2.55 4.05
CA ARG A 146 0.75 -2.53 3.10
C ARG A 146 0.89 -1.45 2.03
N GLY A 147 1.33 -0.26 2.43
CA GLY A 147 1.47 0.88 1.52
C GLY A 147 2.81 0.95 0.77
N GLN A 148 3.64 -0.10 0.87
CA GLN A 148 4.89 -0.26 0.12
C GLN A 148 5.00 -1.68 -0.47
N PRO A 149 4.06 -2.10 -1.35
CA PRO A 149 3.94 -3.48 -1.78
C PRO A 149 5.15 -4.02 -2.57
N GLU A 150 6.02 -3.14 -3.07
CA GLU A 150 7.21 -3.52 -3.84
C GLU A 150 8.51 -3.37 -3.05
N ARG A 151 8.48 -3.43 -1.72
CA ARG A 151 9.70 -3.47 -0.92
C ARG A 151 10.41 -4.82 -1.13
N ASP A 152 11.06 -5.00 -2.27
CA ASP A 152 11.91 -6.14 -2.62
C ASP A 152 11.34 -7.49 -2.11
N GLY A 153 10.15 -7.84 -2.58
CA GLY A 153 9.49 -9.10 -2.20
C GLY A 153 8.78 -9.10 -0.85
N CYS A 154 8.79 -7.99 -0.09
CA CYS A 154 8.16 -7.90 1.23
C CYS A 154 6.98 -6.91 1.28
N TYR A 155 5.78 -7.41 1.59
CA TYR A 155 4.60 -6.58 1.84
C TYR A 155 3.58 -7.28 2.74
N ALA A 156 2.70 -6.50 3.37
CA ALA A 156 1.55 -7.05 4.09
C ALA A 156 0.27 -6.84 3.27
N ASP A 157 -0.65 -7.80 3.29
CA ASP A 157 -1.98 -7.65 2.68
C ASP A 157 -3.06 -7.32 3.74
N LEU A 158 -4.27 -7.02 3.27
CA LEU A 158 -5.42 -6.82 4.16
C LEU A 158 -6.01 -8.13 4.72
N ALA A 159 -5.66 -9.29 4.13
CA ALA A 159 -6.04 -10.60 4.66
C ALA A 159 -5.22 -10.99 5.91
N GLY A 160 -4.27 -10.16 6.33
CA GLY A 160 -3.43 -10.43 7.49
C GLY A 160 -2.29 -11.39 7.18
N ARG A 161 -1.72 -11.32 5.97
CA ARG A 161 -0.52 -12.07 5.60
C ARG A 161 0.63 -11.14 5.31
N LEU A 162 1.81 -11.51 5.77
CA LEU A 162 3.09 -10.96 5.37
C LEU A 162 3.65 -11.83 4.24
N TRP A 163 3.83 -11.24 3.07
CA TRP A 163 4.43 -11.88 1.91
C TRP A 163 5.92 -11.57 1.88
N LEU A 164 6.75 -12.60 1.69
CA LEU A 164 8.22 -12.51 1.58
C LEU A 164 8.67 -13.36 0.38
N GLU A 165 9.15 -12.73 -0.69
CA GLU A 165 9.59 -13.37 -1.95
C GLU A 165 8.54 -14.32 -2.55
N GLY A 166 7.26 -13.93 -2.42
CA GLY A 166 6.14 -14.73 -2.91
C GLY A 166 5.66 -15.83 -1.96
N GLU A 167 6.29 -16.02 -0.80
CA GLU A 167 5.78 -16.89 0.26
C GLU A 167 4.94 -16.10 1.26
N ALA A 168 3.77 -16.65 1.61
CA ALA A 168 2.85 -16.01 2.55
C ALA A 168 3.04 -16.55 3.98
N TYR A 169 3.09 -15.63 4.94
CA TYR A 169 3.22 -15.89 6.36
C TYR A 169 2.07 -15.22 7.12
N GLU A 170 1.38 -15.97 7.96
CA GLU A 170 0.21 -15.47 8.71
C GLU A 170 0.63 -14.43 9.78
N LEU A 171 0.07 -13.23 9.73
CA LEU A 171 0.17 -12.22 10.79
C LEU A 171 -0.88 -12.52 11.86
N ARG A 172 -0.43 -12.94 13.03
CA ARG A 172 -1.29 -13.24 14.16
C ARG A 172 -1.41 -12.04 15.06
N ARG A 173 -2.64 -11.57 15.24
CA ARG A 173 -2.93 -10.49 16.18
C ARG A 173 -2.65 -10.96 17.60
N GLU A 174 -1.77 -10.27 18.32
CA GLU A 174 -1.67 -10.39 19.77
C GLU A 174 -2.86 -9.63 20.36
N GLY A 175 -3.82 -10.36 20.92
CA GLY A 175 -4.85 -9.75 21.75
C GLY A 175 -4.19 -9.20 23.01
N ARG A 176 -4.59 -7.99 23.44
CA ARG A 176 -4.49 -7.67 24.87
C ARG A 176 -5.33 -8.72 25.58
N ASP A 177 -4.72 -9.59 26.36
CA ASP A 177 -5.40 -10.15 27.51
C ASP A 177 -5.87 -8.95 28.32
N VAL A 178 -7.16 -8.64 28.24
CA VAL A 178 -7.81 -7.78 29.22
C VAL A 178 -7.85 -8.62 30.48
N THR A 179 -6.76 -8.61 31.25
CA THR A 179 -6.80 -9.03 32.64
C THR A 179 -7.86 -8.16 33.31
N SER A 180 -8.95 -8.84 33.68
CA SER A 180 -10.13 -8.32 34.35
C SER A 180 -9.80 -7.73 35.71
#